data_AF-A0A3M7GFH7-F1
#
_entry.id   AF-A0A3M7GFH7-F1
#
_cell.length_a   1.000
_cell.length_b   1.000
_cell.length_c   1.000
_cell.angle_alpha   90.00
_cell.angle_beta   90.00
_cell.angle_gamma   90.00
#
_symmetry.space_group_name_H-M   'P 1'
#
loop_
_entity.id
_entity.type
_entity.pdbx_description
1 polymer ?
#
loop_
_entity_poly.entity_id
_entity_poly.type
_entity_poly.pdbx_seq_one_letter_code
_entity_poly.pdbx_strand_id
1 'polypeptide(L)'
;MPEDNVPSIKEALQKCFETGEYADMTITCSGRTWQVHKVVGCSQVPFFAKAVTGKFKESRDSCIDLVDDDPSAVGAMLRWLYYGTLEVEESKPLGMNTAMFLTRSHKVADKYLLADLRTTASQKLKAKLTSDGWDEEDQLALVGCLSAGADERSKAAP
;
A
#
# COMPACT_ATOMS: atom_id res chain seq x y z
N MET A 1 16.53 13.51 -25.40
CA MET A 1 17.16 12.22 -25.05
C MET A 1 17.70 11.63 -26.35
N PRO A 2 18.91 11.04 -26.38
CA PRO A 2 19.37 10.35 -27.58
C PRO A 2 18.36 9.23 -27.91
N GLU A 3 17.94 9.15 -29.17
CA GLU A 3 16.79 8.37 -29.64
C GLU A 3 16.95 6.84 -29.48
N ASP A 4 18.15 6.37 -29.13
CA ASP A 4 18.50 4.95 -29.06
C ASP A 4 18.39 4.33 -27.65
N ASN A 5 17.98 5.07 -26.62
CA ASN A 5 17.84 4.53 -25.26
C ASN A 5 16.45 4.79 -24.66
N VAL A 6 15.47 4.01 -25.12
CA VAL A 6 14.10 4.00 -24.59
C VAL A 6 14.11 3.38 -23.19
N PRO A 7 13.38 3.95 -22.20
CA PRO A 7 13.32 3.37 -20.85
C PRO A 7 12.76 1.95 -20.87
N SER A 8 13.25 1.10 -19.98
CA SER A 8 12.63 -0.20 -19.71
C SER A 8 11.20 -0.02 -19.20
N ILE A 9 10.39 -1.08 -19.30
CA ILE A 9 9.01 -1.07 -18.77
C ILE A 9 9.00 -0.67 -17.29
N LYS A 10 9.97 -1.16 -16.50
CA LYS A 10 10.09 -0.83 -15.07
C LYS A 10 10.32 0.65 -14.85
N GLU A 11 11.31 1.23 -15.52
CA GLU A 11 11.65 2.65 -15.38
C GLU A 11 10.50 3.55 -15.85
N ALA A 12 9.84 3.17 -16.95
CA ALA A 12 8.69 3.90 -17.47
C ALA A 12 7.52 3.91 -16.47
N LEU A 13 7.18 2.76 -15.88
CA LEU A 13 6.10 2.66 -14.88
C LEU A 13 6.44 3.43 -13.60
N GLN A 14 7.67 3.34 -13.10
CA GLN A 14 8.13 4.10 -11.94
C GLN A 14 7.99 5.61 -12.19
N LYS A 15 8.48 6.09 -13.34
CA LYS A 15 8.34 7.50 -13.74
C LYS A 15 6.87 7.92 -13.80
N CYS A 16 5.99 7.12 -14.39
CA CYS A 16 4.56 7.44 -14.47
C CYS A 16 3.92 7.57 -13.08
N PHE A 17 4.34 6.75 -12.10
CA PHE A 17 3.87 6.89 -10.72
C PHE A 17 4.37 8.16 -10.05
N GLU A 18 5.63 8.53 -10.26
CA GLU A 18 6.24 9.73 -9.66
C GLU A 18 5.68 11.03 -10.23
N THR A 19 5.44 11.08 -11.54
CA THR A 19 4.97 12.28 -12.24
C THR A 19 3.45 12.37 -12.35
N GLY A 20 2.75 11.23 -12.30
CA GLY A 20 1.33 11.15 -12.62
C GLY A 20 1.02 11.33 -14.11
N GLU A 21 2.03 11.35 -15.00
CA GLU A 21 1.83 11.43 -16.45
C GLU A 21 0.94 10.26 -16.91
N TYR A 22 -0.12 10.56 -17.67
CA TYR A 22 -1.11 9.61 -18.20
C TYR A 22 -2.03 8.95 -17.17
N ALA A 23 -2.04 9.43 -15.92
CA ALA A 23 -2.95 8.93 -14.90
C ALA A 23 -4.42 9.18 -15.29
N ASP A 24 -5.25 8.16 -15.10
CA ASP A 24 -6.68 8.14 -15.45
C ASP A 24 -7.56 7.70 -14.27
N MET A 25 -6.97 7.63 -13.07
CA MET A 25 -7.63 7.35 -11.80
C MET A 25 -6.92 8.11 -10.67
N THR A 26 -7.68 8.50 -9.65
CA THR A 26 -7.18 9.15 -8.45
C THR A 26 -7.51 8.30 -7.24
N ILE A 27 -6.55 8.15 -6.32
CA ILE A 27 -6.78 7.54 -5.02
C ILE A 27 -6.57 8.60 -3.95
N THR A 28 -7.51 8.73 -3.02
CA THR A 28 -7.39 9.59 -1.84
C THR A 28 -7.37 8.76 -0.56
N CYS A 29 -6.64 9.24 0.45
CA CYS A 29 -6.64 8.64 1.78
C CYS A 29 -6.19 9.69 2.81
N SER A 30 -7.07 10.04 3.76
CA SER A 30 -6.76 10.96 4.87
C SER A 30 -6.05 12.25 4.42
N GLY A 31 -6.55 12.90 3.36
CA GLY A 31 -6.01 14.15 2.82
C GLY A 31 -4.78 14.01 1.92
N ARG A 32 -4.28 12.79 1.67
CA ARG A 32 -3.29 12.51 0.62
C ARG A 32 -3.98 12.08 -0.66
N THR A 33 -3.38 12.44 -1.78
CA THR A 33 -3.90 12.14 -3.13
C THR A 33 -2.79 11.56 -3.98
N TRP A 34 -3.10 10.50 -4.71
CA TRP A 34 -2.21 9.87 -5.70
C TRP A 34 -2.89 9.81 -7.05
N GLN A 35 -2.19 10.28 -8.07
CA GLN A 35 -2.56 10.08 -9.46
C GLN A 35 -2.03 8.72 -9.92
N VAL A 36 -2.92 7.84 -10.35
CA VAL A 36 -2.62 6.45 -10.66
C VAL A 36 -3.28 6.02 -11.97
N HIS A 37 -2.81 4.88 -12.49
CA HIS A 37 -3.23 4.31 -13.76
C HIS A 37 -4.14 3.12 -13.53
N LYS A 38 -5.34 3.11 -14.10
CA LYS A 38 -6.30 2.00 -14.02
C LYS A 38 -5.67 0.70 -14.49
N VAL A 39 -4.89 0.73 -15.56
CA VAL A 39 -4.24 -0.48 -16.11
C VAL A 39 -3.28 -1.12 -15.10
N VAL A 40 -2.65 -0.34 -14.21
CA VAL A 40 -1.75 -0.86 -13.17
C VAL A 40 -2.53 -1.23 -11.91
N GLY A 41 -3.39 -0.32 -11.44
CA GLY A 41 -4.14 -0.51 -10.19
C GLY A 41 -5.21 -1.59 -10.29
N CYS A 42 -6.08 -1.52 -11.31
CA CYS A 42 -7.23 -2.43 -11.44
C CYS A 42 -6.82 -3.84 -11.87
N SER A 43 -5.70 -4.01 -12.58
CA SER A 43 -5.20 -5.33 -12.97
C SER A 43 -4.61 -6.11 -11.79
N GLN A 44 -4.10 -5.40 -10.78
CA GLN A 44 -3.44 -6.01 -9.62
C GLN A 44 -4.33 -6.01 -8.36
N VAL A 45 -5.26 -5.07 -8.22
CA VAL A 45 -6.13 -4.92 -7.05
C VAL A 45 -7.60 -5.05 -7.47
N PRO A 46 -8.24 -6.20 -7.21
CA PRO A 46 -9.63 -6.46 -7.62
C PRO A 46 -10.64 -5.45 -7.05
N PHE A 47 -10.36 -4.88 -5.87
CA PHE A 47 -11.19 -3.84 -5.29
C PHE A 47 -11.22 -2.57 -6.16
N PHE A 48 -10.07 -2.11 -6.67
CA PHE A 48 -10.02 -0.94 -7.54
C PHE A 48 -10.78 -1.17 -8.84
N ALA A 49 -10.64 -2.36 -9.45
CA ALA A 49 -11.41 -2.71 -10.64
C ALA A 49 -12.91 -2.59 -10.39
N LYS A 50 -13.41 -3.20 -9.31
CA LYS A 50 -14.83 -3.14 -8.94
C LYS A 50 -15.31 -1.71 -8.64
N ALA A 51 -14.49 -0.90 -7.99
CA ALA A 51 -14.82 0.47 -7.66
C ALA A 51 -15.00 1.34 -8.92
N VAL A 52 -14.10 1.23 -9.89
CA VAL A 52 -14.17 2.06 -11.12
C VAL A 52 -15.09 1.51 -12.20
N THR A 53 -15.44 0.23 -12.19
CA THR A 53 -16.43 -0.35 -13.12
C THR A 53 -17.84 -0.43 -12.53
N GLY A 54 -18.02 -0.02 -11.27
CA GLY A 54 -19.29 -0.05 -10.57
C GLY A 54 -20.30 0.98 -11.10
N LYS A 55 -21.49 1.03 -10.50
CA LYS A 55 -22.50 2.06 -10.81
C LYS A 55 -22.43 3.27 -9.86
N PHE A 56 -21.47 3.26 -8.94
CA PHE A 56 -21.32 4.25 -7.90
C PHE A 56 -20.51 5.46 -8.37
N LYS A 57 -20.40 6.47 -7.50
CA LYS A 57 -19.80 7.78 -7.84
C LYS A 57 -18.33 7.64 -8.25
N GLU A 58 -17.63 6.70 -7.63
CA GLU A 58 -16.23 6.35 -7.87
C GLU A 58 -15.97 5.96 -9.32
N SER A 59 -16.93 5.28 -9.97
CA SER A 59 -16.84 4.93 -11.38
C SER A 59 -16.92 6.16 -12.30
N ARG A 60 -17.77 7.13 -11.95
CA ARG A 60 -17.97 8.35 -12.76
C ARG A 60 -16.77 9.28 -12.66
N ASP A 61 -16.27 9.47 -11.45
CA ASP A 61 -15.20 10.42 -11.16
C ASP A 61 -13.80 9.79 -11.30
N SER A 62 -13.73 8.46 -11.47
CA SER A 62 -12.49 7.68 -11.43
C SER A 62 -11.65 7.98 -10.19
N CYS A 63 -12.33 8.26 -9.07
CA CYS A 63 -11.73 8.64 -7.79
C CYS A 63 -12.17 7.65 -6.72
N ILE A 64 -11.21 7.07 -6.01
CA ILE A 64 -11.44 6.09 -4.94
C ILE A 64 -10.93 6.68 -3.64
N ASP A 65 -11.81 6.78 -2.64
CA ASP A 65 -11.45 7.28 -1.31
C ASP A 65 -11.29 6.12 -0.31
N LEU A 66 -10.08 5.96 0.22
CA LEU A 66 -9.70 4.90 1.15
C LEU A 66 -9.71 5.41 2.60
N VAL A 67 -10.90 5.81 3.07
CA VAL A 67 -11.09 6.48 4.36
C VAL A 67 -10.69 5.63 5.58
N ASP A 68 -10.81 4.31 5.48
CA ASP A 68 -10.53 3.38 6.58
C ASP A 68 -9.07 2.90 6.63
N ASP A 69 -8.26 3.30 5.65
CA ASP A 69 -6.87 2.86 5.53
C ASP A 69 -5.89 3.91 6.07
N ASP A 70 -4.69 3.43 6.42
CA ASP A 70 -3.62 4.33 6.83
C ASP A 70 -2.87 4.89 5.61
N PRO A 71 -2.70 6.22 5.50
CA PRO A 71 -2.11 6.84 4.32
C PRO A 71 -0.66 6.43 4.05
N SER A 72 0.10 6.02 5.08
CA SER A 72 1.47 5.52 4.88
C SER A 72 1.48 4.13 4.25
N ALA A 73 0.53 3.28 4.66
CA ALA A 73 0.36 1.94 4.12
C ALA A 73 -0.20 1.97 2.70
N VAL A 74 -1.18 2.84 2.43
CA VAL A 74 -1.69 3.07 1.07
C VAL A 74 -0.57 3.53 0.15
N GLY A 75 0.24 4.51 0.57
CA GLY A 75 1.40 4.95 -0.22
C GLY A 75 2.39 3.82 -0.53
N ALA A 76 2.70 2.98 0.46
CA ALA A 76 3.58 1.82 0.27
C ALA A 76 2.98 0.77 -0.68
N MET A 77 1.68 0.49 -0.55
CA MET A 77 0.95 -0.39 -1.46
C MET A 77 0.97 0.15 -2.88
N LEU A 78 0.64 1.43 -3.09
CA LEU A 78 0.64 2.01 -4.43
C LEU A 78 2.03 2.00 -5.04
N ARG A 79 3.08 2.35 -4.28
CA ARG A 79 4.46 2.22 -4.78
C ARG A 79 4.79 0.77 -5.15
N TRP A 80 4.39 -0.21 -4.35
CA TRP A 80 4.59 -1.62 -4.67
C TRP A 80 4.01 -1.99 -6.05
N LEU A 81 2.80 -1.51 -6.39
CA LEU A 81 2.15 -1.82 -7.68
C LEU A 81 2.96 -1.38 -8.91
N TYR A 82 3.85 -0.39 -8.77
CA TYR A 82 4.70 0.11 -9.86
C TYR A 82 6.16 -0.35 -9.77
N TYR A 83 6.68 -0.58 -8.56
CA TYR A 83 8.11 -0.86 -8.32
C TYR A 83 8.38 -2.36 -8.14
N GLY A 84 7.38 -3.11 -7.66
CA GLY A 84 7.50 -4.53 -7.32
C GLY A 84 8.35 -4.81 -6.07
N THR A 85 8.76 -3.79 -5.32
CA THR A 85 9.57 -3.92 -4.11
C THR A 85 9.04 -3.01 -2.99
N LEU A 86 9.34 -3.41 -1.74
CA LEU A 86 9.03 -2.63 -0.55
C LEU A 86 10.32 -2.06 0.04
N GLU A 87 10.66 -0.85 -0.40
CA GLU A 87 11.77 -0.07 0.16
C GLU A 87 11.28 0.73 1.37
N VAL A 88 11.68 0.29 2.56
CA VAL A 88 11.19 0.83 3.84
C VAL A 88 11.61 2.28 4.01
N GLU A 89 12.88 2.60 3.77
CA GLU A 89 13.41 3.96 3.99
C GLU A 89 12.80 4.98 3.03
N GLU A 90 12.39 4.57 1.82
CA GLU A 90 11.76 5.45 0.83
C GLU A 90 10.24 5.60 1.04
N SER A 91 9.61 4.63 1.69
CA SER A 91 8.15 4.57 1.82
C SER A 91 7.63 4.95 3.19
N LYS A 92 8.45 4.78 4.22
CA LYS A 92 8.10 5.08 5.60
C LYS A 92 8.16 6.59 5.84
N PRO A 93 7.09 7.21 6.40
CA PRO A 93 7.14 8.59 6.83
C PRO A 93 8.23 8.83 7.88
N LEU A 94 8.85 10.01 7.82
CA LEU A 94 9.85 10.43 8.80
C LEU A 94 9.26 10.37 10.23
N GLY A 95 10.03 9.82 11.17
CA GLY A 95 9.61 9.66 12.57
C GLY A 95 8.67 8.48 12.84
N MET A 96 8.17 7.78 11.82
CA MET A 96 7.41 6.56 12.02
C MET A 96 8.34 5.39 12.44
N ASN A 97 7.91 4.63 13.44
CA ASN A 97 8.57 3.39 13.82
C ASN A 97 8.49 2.35 12.68
N THR A 98 9.61 1.69 12.38
CA THR A 98 9.70 0.73 11.26
C THR A 98 8.79 -0.49 11.44
N ALA A 99 8.69 -1.05 12.65
CA ALA A 99 7.81 -2.19 12.91
C ALA A 99 6.33 -1.79 12.73
N MET A 100 5.94 -0.59 13.16
CA MET A 100 4.61 -0.05 12.93
C MET A 100 4.31 0.14 11.44
N PHE A 101 5.24 0.70 10.67
CA PHE A 101 5.09 0.86 9.22
C PHE A 101 4.94 -0.48 8.48
N LEU A 102 5.80 -1.46 8.81
CA LEU A 102 5.77 -2.80 8.21
C LEU A 102 4.48 -3.55 8.58
N THR A 103 4.00 -3.39 9.80
CA THR A 103 2.73 -3.93 10.25
C THR A 103 1.55 -3.35 9.46
N ARG A 104 1.50 -2.03 9.29
CA ARG A 104 0.43 -1.38 8.52
C ARG A 104 0.50 -1.78 7.05
N SER A 105 1.70 -1.88 6.50
CA SER A 105 1.96 -2.40 5.14
C SER A 105 1.48 -3.85 4.98
N HIS A 106 1.69 -4.70 6.00
CA HIS A 106 1.17 -6.06 5.99
C HIS A 106 -0.37 -6.09 5.98
N LYS A 107 -1.01 -5.31 6.86
CA LYS A 107 -2.48 -5.25 6.96
C LYS A 107 -3.14 -4.76 5.67
N VAL A 108 -2.60 -3.69 5.07
CA VAL A 108 -3.14 -3.17 3.80
C VAL A 108 -2.94 -4.19 2.67
N ALA A 109 -1.79 -4.87 2.63
CA ALA A 109 -1.52 -5.89 1.63
C ALA A 109 -2.48 -7.09 1.75
N ASP A 110 -2.80 -7.51 2.97
CA ASP A 110 -3.78 -8.56 3.22
C ASP A 110 -5.19 -8.14 2.78
N LYS A 111 -5.63 -6.93 3.18
CA LYS A 111 -6.93 -6.34 2.81
C LYS A 111 -7.13 -6.30 1.29
N TYR A 112 -6.08 -5.93 0.54
CA TYR A 112 -6.13 -5.78 -0.92
C TYR A 112 -5.61 -7.01 -1.68
N LEU A 113 -5.42 -8.15 -1.00
CA LEU A 113 -5.06 -9.45 -1.58
C LEU A 113 -3.71 -9.48 -2.31
N LEU A 114 -2.75 -8.68 -1.85
CA LEU A 114 -1.38 -8.59 -2.39
C LEU A 114 -0.45 -9.52 -1.62
N ALA A 115 -0.51 -10.83 -1.92
CA ALA A 115 0.19 -11.88 -1.17
C ALA A 115 1.71 -11.67 -1.09
N ASP A 116 2.35 -11.22 -2.17
CA ASP A 116 3.80 -11.00 -2.21
C ASP A 116 4.21 -9.78 -1.37
N LEU A 117 3.44 -8.70 -1.41
CA LEU A 117 3.66 -7.54 -0.54
C LEU A 117 3.46 -7.93 0.93
N ARG A 118 2.39 -8.69 1.23
CA ARG A 118 2.08 -9.18 2.57
C ARG A 118 3.24 -10.01 3.13
N THR A 119 3.75 -10.94 2.33
CA THR A 119 4.89 -11.81 2.69
C THR A 119 6.16 -11.01 2.88
N THR A 120 6.45 -10.08 1.96
CA THR A 120 7.63 -9.19 2.05
C THR A 120 7.59 -8.33 3.31
N ALA A 121 6.44 -7.75 3.63
CA ALA A 121 6.23 -6.95 4.83
C ALA A 121 6.43 -7.80 6.11
N SER A 122 5.88 -9.02 6.15
CA SER A 122 6.06 -9.95 7.27
C SER A 122 7.52 -10.34 7.48
N GLN A 123 8.24 -10.66 6.40
CA GLN A 123 9.66 -11.04 6.48
C GLN A 123 10.51 -9.88 7.00
N LYS A 124 10.32 -8.67 6.46
CA LYS A 124 11.01 -7.46 6.92
C LYS A 124 10.64 -7.13 8.37
N LEU A 125 9.39 -7.35 8.79
CA LEU A 125 8.95 -7.14 10.16
C LEU A 125 9.67 -8.11 11.11
N LYS A 126 9.65 -9.40 10.80
CA LYS A 126 10.34 -10.43 11.59
C LYS A 126 11.83 -10.12 11.73
N ALA A 127 12.50 -9.74 10.64
CA ALA A 127 13.90 -9.36 10.67
C ALA A 127 14.14 -8.15 11.58
N LYS A 128 13.26 -7.13 11.53
CA LYS A 128 13.37 -5.94 12.37
C LYS A 128 13.17 -6.25 13.86
N LEU A 129 12.18 -7.06 14.20
CA LEU A 129 11.92 -7.47 15.59
C LEU A 129 13.08 -8.29 16.14
N THR A 130 13.59 -9.24 15.35
CA THR A 130 14.78 -10.03 15.72
C THR A 130 16.00 -9.14 15.94
N SER A 131 16.23 -8.13 15.09
CA SER A 131 17.35 -7.19 15.27
C SER A 131 17.20 -6.30 16.50
N ASP A 132 15.97 -6.05 16.95
CA ASP A 132 15.67 -5.29 18.16
C ASP A 132 15.74 -6.15 19.43
N GLY A 133 16.07 -7.44 19.29
CA GLY A 133 16.19 -8.39 20.41
C GLY A 133 14.87 -8.95 20.91
N TRP A 134 13.78 -8.83 20.15
CA TRP A 134 12.47 -9.34 20.53
C TRP A 134 12.43 -10.86 20.40
N ASP A 135 12.03 -11.54 21.47
CA ASP A 135 11.87 -12.99 21.47
C ASP A 135 10.52 -13.42 20.86
N GLU A 136 10.25 -14.73 20.86
CA GLU A 136 8.99 -15.26 20.30
C GLU A 136 7.75 -14.80 21.10
N GLU A 137 7.89 -14.57 22.41
CA GLU A 137 6.80 -14.14 23.29
C GLU A 137 6.44 -12.67 23.00
N ASP A 138 7.44 -11.80 22.85
CA ASP A 138 7.27 -10.41 22.41
C ASP A 138 6.58 -10.33 21.03
N GLN A 139 6.96 -11.23 20.11
CA GLN A 139 6.37 -11.32 18.77
C GLN A 139 4.90 -11.76 18.84
N LEU A 140 4.58 -12.76 19.66
CA LEU A 140 3.20 -13.23 19.90
C LEU A 140 2.34 -12.13 20.54
N ALA A 141 2.87 -11.41 21.52
CA ALA A 141 2.18 -10.29 22.16
C ALA A 141 1.87 -9.17 21.14
N LEU A 142 2.81 -8.85 20.26
CA LEU A 142 2.58 -7.86 19.19
C LEU A 142 1.47 -8.31 18.24
N VAL A 143 1.48 -9.57 17.79
CA VAL A 143 0.41 -10.12 16.92
C VAL A 143 -0.95 -10.01 17.61
N GLY A 144 -1.03 -10.33 18.90
CA GLY A 144 -2.27 -10.19 19.70
C GLY A 144 -2.76 -8.75 19.81
N CYS A 145 -1.88 -7.78 20.06
CA CYS A 145 -2.25 -6.35 20.07
C CYS A 145 -2.75 -5.86 18.70
N LEU A 146 -2.19 -6.40 17.62
CA LEU A 146 -2.55 -6.01 16.27
C LEU A 146 -3.88 -6.61 15.82
N SER A 147 -4.25 -7.80 16.27
CA SER A 147 -5.57 -8.39 16.02
C SER A 147 -6.66 -7.75 16.89
N ALA A 148 -6.36 -7.44 18.16
CA ALA A 148 -7.30 -6.78 19.06
C ALA A 148 -7.78 -5.41 18.55
N GLY A 149 -6.89 -4.61 17.95
CA GLY A 149 -7.25 -3.34 17.33
C GLY A 149 -8.14 -3.45 16.07
N ALA A 150 -8.30 -4.65 15.50
CA ALA A 150 -9.24 -4.91 14.41
C ALA A 150 -10.67 -5.11 14.96
N ASP A 151 -10.83 -5.81 16.08
CA ASP A 151 -12.12 -6.12 16.68
C ASP A 151 -12.81 -4.90 17.32
N GLU A 152 -12.04 -3.96 17.88
CA GLU A 152 -12.62 -2.74 18.47
C GLU A 152 -13.15 -1.76 17.41
N ARG A 153 -12.53 -1.70 16.22
CA ARG A 153 -13.03 -0.87 15.11
C ARG A 153 -14.28 -1.44 14.45
N SER A 154 -14.51 -2.76 14.53
CA SER A 154 -15.74 -3.39 14.06
C SER A 154 -16.96 -3.15 14.96
N LYS A 155 -16.76 -2.71 16.21
CA LYS A 155 -17.85 -2.40 17.16
C LYS A 155 -18.25 -0.92 17.21
N ALA A 156 -17.54 -0.04 16.50
CA ALA A 156 -17.75 1.41 16.53
C ALA A 156 -18.51 1.96 15.30
N ALA A 157 -19.00 1.10 14.40
CA ALA A 157 -19.84 1.53 13.29
C ALA A 157 -21.33 1.55 13.74
N PRO A 158 -22.04 2.68 13.62
CA PRO A 158 -23.50 2.73 13.75
C PRO A 158 -24.22 2.11 12.54
#